data_AF-A0A3B5KXK0-F1
#
_entry.id   AF-A0A3B5KXK0-F1
#
_cell.length_a   1.000
_cell.length_b   1.000
_cell.length_c   1.000
_cell.angle_alpha   90.00
_cell.angle_beta   90.00
_cell.angle_gamma   90.00
#
_symmetry.space_group_name_H-M   'P 1'
#
loop_
_entity.id
_entity.type
_entity.pdbx_description
1 polymer ?
#
loop_
_entity_poly.entity_id
_entity_poly.type
_entity_poly.pdbx_seq_one_letter_code
_entity_poly.pdbx_strand_id
1 'polypeptide(L)'
;TFSKDTTSSIWAVDFSLNVLPVSPLQTECGCQFTSKLEGMFRDMSISNTTMDEFRQYIQSISASLSGVDLTVRVLTTGYWPTQSATPKCTIPPAPRDAYEVFRRFYLAKHSGRQLTLQHHMGGADLNATFYGTIKKEDGSEVGVGGAQVTGSNTRKHILQVSTFQMTILMLFNNREKCTFEDIQQETDIPERELVRALQSLACGKPTQRVLTKEPKSKEIENGHVFTVNDQFTSKLHRVKIQTVAAKQGESDPERKETRQKVDDDRKHEIEAAIVRIMKSRKKMQHNVLVAEVTQQLRARFLPSPVVIKKRIEGLIEREYLARTPEDRKVYTYVA
;
A
#
# COMPACT_ATOMS: atom_id res chain seq x y z
N THR A 1 23.30 1.86 15.50
CA THR A 1 22.21 1.22 16.29
C THR A 1 20.89 1.91 16.05
N PHE A 2 19.87 1.17 15.64
CA PHE A 2 18.49 1.65 15.46
C PHE A 2 17.68 1.28 16.72
N SER A 3 17.40 2.28 17.57
CA SER A 3 16.72 2.13 18.85
C SER A 3 15.23 1.82 18.69
N LYS A 4 14.75 1.03 19.66
CA LYS A 4 13.37 0.54 19.83
C LYS A 4 12.39 1.60 20.32
N ASP A 5 12.88 2.79 20.72
CA ASP A 5 12.03 3.97 20.94
C ASP A 5 11.52 4.42 19.59
N THR A 6 10.53 3.69 19.08
CA THR A 6 10.02 3.82 17.73
C THR A 6 8.60 4.31 17.89
N THR A 7 8.29 5.46 17.32
CA THR A 7 6.92 5.68 16.86
C THR A 7 6.76 4.75 15.66
N SER A 8 6.51 3.46 15.92
CA SER A 8 6.10 2.57 14.84
C SER A 8 4.63 2.87 14.66
N SER A 9 4.34 3.78 13.77
CA SER A 9 3.07 3.72 13.09
C SER A 9 3.06 2.39 12.31
N ILE A 10 2.69 1.27 12.95
CA ILE A 10 2.39 0.05 12.23
C ILE A 10 1.03 0.29 11.62
N TRP A 11 1.07 0.87 10.44
CA TRP A 11 -0.12 1.05 9.67
C TRP A 11 -0.61 -0.33 9.25
N ALA A 12 -1.73 -0.77 9.81
CA ALA A 12 -2.82 -1.00 8.88
C ALA A 12 -3.11 0.38 8.28
N VAL A 13 -2.94 0.46 6.97
CA VAL A 13 -3.10 1.58 6.03
C VAL A 13 -3.41 2.99 6.58
N ASP A 14 -2.42 3.88 6.63
CA ASP A 14 -2.64 5.33 6.58
C ASP A 14 -2.31 5.92 5.23
N PHE A 15 -3.36 6.40 4.57
CA PHE A 15 -3.24 7.50 3.66
C PHE A 15 -3.70 8.78 4.36
N SER A 16 -2.73 9.58 4.78
CA SER A 16 -2.95 10.99 5.05
C SER A 16 -3.09 11.67 3.68
N LEU A 17 -4.33 11.82 3.19
CA LEU A 17 -4.63 12.68 2.05
C LEU A 17 -5.42 13.91 2.51
N ASN A 18 -4.90 15.08 2.17
CA ASN A 18 -5.54 16.36 2.42
C ASN A 18 -6.97 16.39 1.85
N VAL A 19 -7.87 16.95 2.66
CA VAL A 19 -9.29 17.10 2.40
C VAL A 19 -9.49 18.01 1.17
N LEU A 20 -9.93 17.43 0.05
CA LEU A 20 -10.70 18.17 -0.95
C LEU A 20 -12.19 17.90 -0.64
N PRO A 21 -13.06 18.92 -0.60
CA PRO A 21 -14.47 18.70 -0.36
C PRO A 21 -15.09 17.87 -1.50
N VAL A 22 -15.80 16.79 -1.15
CA VAL A 22 -16.51 15.88 -2.08
C VAL A 22 -17.77 16.51 -2.67
N SER A 23 -18.26 17.60 -2.07
CA SER A 23 -19.50 18.27 -2.43
C SER A 23 -19.63 18.71 -3.92
N PRO A 24 -18.57 19.14 -4.64
CA PRO A 24 -18.68 19.48 -6.05
C PRO A 24 -18.84 18.27 -6.98
N LEU A 25 -18.22 17.13 -6.63
CA LEU A 25 -18.22 15.90 -7.45
C LEU A 25 -19.56 15.15 -7.39
N GLN A 26 -20.29 15.31 -6.28
CA GLN A 26 -21.59 14.69 -6.05
C GLN A 26 -22.66 15.23 -7.02
N THR A 27 -22.56 16.52 -7.36
CA THR A 27 -23.49 17.21 -8.26
C THR A 27 -23.28 16.86 -9.73
N GLU A 28 -22.04 16.50 -10.13
CA GLU A 28 -21.70 16.23 -11.54
C GLU A 28 -21.64 14.74 -11.92
N CYS A 29 -21.30 13.83 -10.99
CA CYS A 29 -21.02 12.41 -11.32
C CYS A 29 -21.99 11.38 -10.70
N GLY A 30 -22.90 11.82 -9.82
CA GLY A 30 -23.95 10.98 -9.21
C GLY A 30 -23.51 10.15 -7.98
N CYS A 31 -24.47 9.79 -7.13
CA CYS A 31 -24.25 9.18 -5.80
C CYS A 31 -23.52 7.82 -5.80
N GLN A 32 -23.58 7.08 -6.91
CA GLN A 32 -22.90 5.79 -7.03
C GLN A 32 -21.38 5.97 -7.20
N PHE A 33 -20.94 7.09 -7.79
CA PHE A 33 -19.54 7.39 -8.05
C PHE A 33 -18.80 7.86 -6.79
N THR A 34 -19.47 8.61 -5.91
CA THR A 34 -18.89 9.12 -4.66
C THR A 34 -18.97 8.13 -3.50
N SER A 35 -19.81 7.10 -3.59
CA SER A 35 -20.05 6.14 -2.49
C SER A 35 -18.77 5.50 -1.92
N LYS A 36 -17.80 5.14 -2.77
CA LYS A 36 -16.50 4.60 -2.33
C LYS A 36 -15.66 5.67 -1.64
N LEU A 37 -15.62 6.88 -2.19
CA LEU A 37 -14.89 8.01 -1.59
C LEU A 37 -15.48 8.39 -0.22
N GLU A 38 -16.81 8.45 -0.10
CA GLU A 38 -17.50 8.67 1.17
C GLU A 38 -17.18 7.55 2.17
N GLY A 39 -17.15 6.29 1.71
CA GLY A 39 -16.68 5.14 2.50
C GLY A 39 -15.25 5.31 3.01
N MET A 40 -14.33 5.82 2.17
CA MET A 40 -12.94 6.11 2.55
C MET A 40 -12.87 7.17 3.66
N PHE A 41 -13.63 8.26 3.55
CA PHE A 41 -13.68 9.28 4.60
C PHE A 41 -14.26 8.73 5.91
N ARG A 42 -15.31 7.92 5.82
CA ARG A 42 -15.93 7.28 6.98
C ARG A 42 -14.96 6.33 7.68
N ASP A 43 -14.24 5.49 6.94
CA ASP A 43 -13.21 4.61 7.48
C ASP A 43 -12.16 5.42 8.25
N MET A 44 -11.75 6.57 7.71
CA MET A 44 -10.75 7.44 8.34
C MET A 44 -11.23 7.97 9.70
N SER A 45 -12.47 8.45 9.77
CA SER A 45 -13.06 8.93 11.03
C SER A 45 -13.21 7.81 12.05
N ILE A 46 -13.79 6.67 11.65
CA ILE A 46 -13.99 5.51 12.54
C ILE A 46 -12.65 5.00 13.06
N SER A 47 -11.63 4.99 12.20
CA SER A 47 -10.32 4.50 12.58
C SER A 47 -9.63 5.38 13.62
N ASN A 48 -9.79 6.71 13.53
CA ASN A 48 -9.25 7.62 14.55
C ASN A 48 -9.94 7.37 15.90
N THR A 49 -11.26 7.26 15.92
CA THR A 49 -12.00 6.93 17.15
C THR A 49 -11.59 5.58 17.73
N THR A 50 -11.43 4.56 16.88
CA THR A 50 -10.96 3.22 17.32
C THR A 50 -9.56 3.30 17.93
N MET A 51 -8.69 4.15 17.39
CA MET A 51 -7.34 4.35 17.90
C MET A 51 -7.35 5.06 19.27
N ASP A 52 -8.23 6.04 19.48
CA ASP A 52 -8.41 6.71 20.77
C ASP A 52 -8.92 5.73 21.84
N GLU A 53 -9.91 4.90 21.49
CA GLU A 53 -10.40 3.83 22.36
C GLU A 53 -9.28 2.82 22.70
N PHE A 54 -8.44 2.45 21.71
CA PHE A 54 -7.31 1.57 21.95
C PHE A 54 -6.28 2.20 22.90
N ARG A 55 -5.97 3.50 22.76
CA ARG A 55 -5.07 4.20 23.69
C ARG A 55 -5.62 4.17 25.11
N GLN A 56 -6.92 4.38 25.30
CA GLN A 56 -7.58 4.26 26.61
C GLN A 56 -7.54 2.83 27.15
N TYR A 57 -7.77 1.83 26.29
CA TYR A 57 -7.68 0.42 26.66
C TYR A 57 -6.28 0.05 27.14
N ILE A 58 -5.22 0.46 26.42
CA ILE A 58 -3.84 0.21 26.82
C ILE A 58 -3.51 0.84 28.18
N GLN A 59 -4.00 2.06 28.45
CA GLN A 59 -3.86 2.72 29.75
C GLN A 59 -4.60 1.95 30.86
N SER A 60 -5.81 1.43 30.60
CA SER A 60 -6.59 0.72 31.63
C SER A 60 -5.97 -0.61 32.02
N ILE A 61 -5.38 -1.34 31.07
CA ILE A 61 -4.69 -2.60 31.35
C ILE A 61 -3.22 -2.40 31.76
N SER A 62 -2.73 -1.15 31.77
CA SER A 62 -1.32 -0.80 32.02
C SER A 62 -0.33 -1.63 31.19
N ALA A 63 -0.71 -1.99 29.96
CA ALA A 63 0.12 -2.80 29.09
C ALA A 63 1.21 -1.95 28.44
N SER A 64 2.44 -2.46 28.41
CA SER A 64 3.52 -1.89 27.62
C SER A 64 3.51 -2.49 26.23
N LEU A 65 3.51 -1.66 25.18
CA LEU A 65 3.67 -2.09 23.79
C LEU A 65 5.16 -2.28 23.42
N SER A 66 5.97 -2.79 24.35
CA SER A 66 7.41 -3.05 24.14
C SER A 66 8.21 -1.82 23.66
N GLY A 67 7.83 -0.62 24.10
CA GLY A 67 8.47 0.65 23.69
C GLY A 67 8.01 1.20 22.33
N VAL A 68 7.00 0.58 21.71
CA VAL A 68 6.45 0.99 20.42
C VAL A 68 5.25 1.91 20.60
N ASP A 69 5.31 3.14 20.09
CA ASP A 69 4.12 3.99 19.93
C ASP A 69 3.41 3.63 18.63
N LEU A 70 2.33 2.86 18.79
CA LEU A 70 1.55 2.25 17.72
C LEU A 70 0.41 3.16 17.26
N THR A 71 0.29 3.37 15.95
CA THR A 71 -0.91 3.95 15.32
C THR A 71 -1.38 3.06 14.19
N VAL A 72 -2.62 2.58 14.27
CA VAL A 72 -3.22 1.65 13.29
C VAL A 72 -4.41 2.32 12.63
N ARG A 73 -4.53 2.16 11.30
CA ARG A 73 -5.70 2.58 10.56
C ARG A 73 -6.46 1.43 9.90
N VAL A 74 -7.72 1.25 10.28
CA VAL A 74 -8.53 0.12 9.81
C VAL A 74 -9.43 0.57 8.67
N LEU A 75 -9.22 -0.04 7.51
CA LEU A 75 -9.90 0.33 6.27
C LEU A 75 -10.75 -0.82 5.73
N THR A 76 -11.92 -0.49 5.17
CA THR A 76 -12.88 -1.44 4.65
C THR A 76 -12.50 -1.88 3.24
N THR A 77 -12.36 -3.19 3.02
CA THR A 77 -12.12 -3.77 1.70
C THR A 77 -13.26 -3.39 0.74
N GLY A 78 -12.92 -2.89 -0.44
CA GLY A 78 -13.88 -2.49 -1.48
C GLY A 78 -14.10 -0.98 -1.62
N TYR A 79 -13.78 -0.19 -0.59
CA TYR A 79 -13.74 1.28 -0.70
C TYR A 79 -12.38 1.79 -1.18
N TRP A 80 -11.30 1.14 -0.77
CA TRP A 80 -9.93 1.58 -1.06
C TRP A 80 -9.32 0.88 -2.27
N PRO A 81 -8.55 1.60 -3.12
CA PRO A 81 -7.76 0.97 -4.17
C PRO A 81 -6.63 0.18 -3.51
N THR A 82 -6.80 -1.13 -3.44
CA THR A 82 -5.83 -2.06 -2.86
C THR A 82 -5.35 -3.02 -3.93
N GLN A 83 -4.07 -3.39 -3.87
CA GLN A 83 -3.52 -4.43 -4.72
C GLN A 83 -4.22 -5.75 -4.42
N SER A 84 -4.35 -6.59 -5.45
CA SER A 84 -4.99 -7.90 -5.38
C SER A 84 -4.26 -8.87 -4.43
N ALA A 85 -2.96 -8.67 -4.21
CA ALA A 85 -2.16 -9.41 -3.22
C ALA A 85 -1.29 -8.47 -2.37
N THR A 86 -1.27 -8.72 -1.06
CA THR A 86 -0.38 -8.01 -0.15
C THR A 86 1.03 -8.58 -0.25
N PRO A 87 2.07 -7.74 -0.49
CA PRO A 87 3.45 -8.19 -0.42
C PRO A 87 3.77 -8.78 0.95
N LYS A 88 4.45 -9.93 0.94
CA LYS A 88 4.95 -10.58 2.15
C LYS A 88 6.01 -9.71 2.83
N CYS A 89 6.08 -9.81 4.16
CA CYS A 89 7.07 -9.14 4.99
C CYS A 89 7.04 -9.73 6.41
N THR A 90 8.19 -10.14 6.90
CA THR A 90 8.42 -10.58 8.27
C THR A 90 8.72 -9.35 9.14
N ILE A 91 7.68 -8.78 9.76
CA ILE A 91 7.84 -7.64 10.67
C ILE A 91 8.68 -8.06 11.90
N PRO A 92 9.59 -7.19 12.40
CA PRO A 92 10.36 -7.46 13.62
C PRO A 92 9.47 -7.73 14.86
N PRO A 93 9.97 -8.44 15.89
CA PRO A 93 9.15 -8.88 17.02
C PRO A 93 8.42 -7.75 17.76
N ALA A 94 9.12 -6.67 18.14
CA ALA A 94 8.52 -5.58 18.92
C ALA A 94 7.29 -4.94 18.24
N PRO A 95 7.35 -4.50 16.98
CA PRO A 95 6.16 -4.02 16.28
C PRO A 95 5.12 -5.13 16.07
N ARG A 96 5.52 -6.36 15.74
CA ARG A 96 4.58 -7.47 15.56
C ARG A 96 3.73 -7.72 16.82
N ASP A 97 4.35 -7.73 17.99
CA ASP A 97 3.68 -7.96 19.26
C ASP A 97 2.72 -6.82 19.59
N ALA A 98 3.14 -5.56 19.37
CA ALA A 98 2.27 -4.41 19.53
C ALA A 98 1.03 -4.49 18.63
N TYR A 99 1.19 -4.90 17.37
CA TYR A 99 0.09 -5.11 16.45
C TYR A 99 -0.84 -6.24 16.89
N GLU A 100 -0.32 -7.34 17.43
CA GLU A 100 -1.14 -8.46 17.91
C GLU A 100 -2.01 -8.06 19.11
N VAL A 101 -1.52 -7.18 19.99
CA VAL A 101 -2.35 -6.58 21.06
C VAL A 101 -3.50 -5.77 20.47
N PHE A 102 -3.24 -4.92 19.48
CA PHE A 102 -4.29 -4.17 18.79
C PHE A 102 -5.29 -5.10 18.08
N ARG A 103 -4.79 -6.13 17.40
CA ARG A 103 -5.62 -7.10 16.68
C ARG A 103 -6.62 -7.80 17.60
N ARG A 104 -6.18 -8.24 18.79
CA ARG A 104 -7.05 -8.87 19.79
C ARG A 104 -8.11 -7.90 20.30
N PHE A 105 -7.71 -6.67 20.63
CA PHE A 105 -8.64 -5.60 21.01
C PHE A 105 -9.73 -5.38 19.94
N TYR A 106 -9.31 -5.24 18.67
CA TYR A 106 -10.24 -4.97 17.57
C TYR A 106 -11.20 -6.14 17.33
N LEU A 107 -10.69 -7.37 17.28
CA LEU A 107 -11.51 -8.57 17.00
C LEU A 107 -12.45 -8.93 18.15
N ALA A 108 -12.12 -8.58 19.40
CA ALA A 108 -13.04 -8.72 20.53
C ALA A 108 -14.27 -7.82 20.39
N LYS A 109 -14.11 -6.61 19.84
CA LYS A 109 -15.21 -5.65 19.60
C LYS A 109 -15.96 -5.92 18.29
N HIS A 110 -15.29 -6.49 17.30
CA HIS A 110 -15.83 -6.71 15.95
C HIS A 110 -15.78 -8.19 15.55
N SER A 111 -16.68 -8.99 16.13
CA SER A 111 -16.81 -10.40 15.82
C SER A 111 -17.14 -10.65 14.34
N GLY A 112 -16.60 -11.72 13.79
CA GLY A 112 -16.79 -12.10 12.38
C GLY A 112 -15.94 -11.32 11.36
N ARG A 113 -15.12 -10.35 11.79
CA ARG A 113 -14.18 -9.66 10.89
C ARG A 113 -12.83 -10.39 10.81
N GLN A 114 -12.12 -10.17 9.71
CA GLN A 114 -10.72 -10.56 9.54
C GLN A 114 -9.88 -9.31 9.24
N LEU A 115 -8.70 -9.23 9.84
CA LEU A 115 -7.74 -8.16 9.60
C LEU A 115 -6.58 -8.69 8.75
N THR A 116 -6.25 -7.96 7.68
CA THR A 116 -5.08 -8.21 6.84
C THR A 116 -4.17 -6.99 6.88
N LEU A 117 -2.92 -7.17 7.29
CA LEU A 117 -1.96 -6.08 7.45
C LEU A 117 -1.30 -5.71 6.11
N GLN A 118 -1.33 -4.44 5.72
CA GLN A 118 -0.79 -3.96 4.43
C GLN A 118 0.59 -3.32 4.60
N HIS A 119 1.65 -4.15 4.63
CA HIS A 119 3.03 -3.71 4.90
C HIS A 119 3.51 -2.54 4.03
N HIS A 120 3.19 -2.57 2.74
CA HIS A 120 3.62 -1.59 1.74
C HIS A 120 2.99 -0.20 1.93
N MET A 121 1.88 -0.10 2.68
CA MET A 121 1.18 1.17 2.94
C MET A 121 1.58 1.80 4.27
N GLY A 122 2.57 1.20 4.97
CA GLY A 122 3.05 1.71 6.24
C GLY A 122 4.44 2.32 6.21
N GLY A 123 4.76 3.07 7.26
CA GLY A 123 6.09 3.55 7.62
C GLY A 123 6.25 3.78 9.12
N ALA A 124 7.49 3.87 9.58
CA ALA A 124 7.85 4.03 10.97
C ALA A 124 8.88 5.15 11.15
N ASP A 125 8.92 5.72 12.36
CA ASP A 125 9.97 6.65 12.77
C ASP A 125 10.96 5.92 13.68
N LEU A 126 12.19 5.67 13.19
CA LEU A 126 13.24 4.98 13.92
C LEU A 126 14.23 5.97 14.54
N ASN A 127 14.53 5.79 15.83
CA ASN A 127 15.63 6.50 16.47
C ASN A 127 16.97 5.86 16.08
N ALA A 128 17.74 6.49 15.20
CA ALA A 128 19.03 6.00 14.73
C ALA A 128 20.19 6.69 15.44
N THR A 129 21.17 5.90 15.88
CA THR A 129 22.44 6.36 16.44
C THR A 129 23.59 5.89 15.55
N PHE A 130 24.36 6.86 15.05
CA PHE A 130 25.56 6.67 14.23
C PHE A 130 26.79 7.09 15.01
N TYR A 131 27.88 6.34 14.90
CA TYR A 131 29.04 6.54 15.78
C TYR A 131 30.20 7.32 15.15
N GLY A 132 30.11 7.64 13.85
CA GLY A 132 31.16 8.37 13.13
C GLY A 132 32.44 7.54 12.93
N THR A 133 33.49 8.18 12.40
CA THR A 133 34.83 7.60 12.33
C THR A 133 35.61 7.89 13.61
N ILE A 134 36.33 6.89 14.12
CA ILE A 134 37.37 7.11 15.14
C ILE A 134 38.69 7.33 14.40
N LYS A 135 39.33 8.47 14.65
CA LYS A 135 40.72 8.69 14.22
C LYS A 135 41.64 7.95 15.20
N LYS A 136 42.38 6.96 14.73
CA LYS A 136 43.46 6.34 15.50
C LYS A 136 44.65 7.33 15.60
N GLU A 137 45.50 7.16 16.61
CA GLU A 137 46.70 7.99 16.83
C GLU A 137 47.68 7.96 15.64
N ASP A 138 47.63 6.91 14.82
CA ASP A 138 48.38 6.72 13.57
C ASP A 138 47.74 7.44 12.35
N GLY A 139 46.69 8.24 12.56
CA GLY A 139 45.99 8.94 11.47
C GLY A 139 45.12 8.05 10.57
N SER A 140 45.06 6.74 10.83
CA SER A 140 44.15 5.81 10.16
C SER A 140 42.72 5.95 10.68
N GLU A 141 41.76 6.12 9.76
CA GLU A 141 40.33 6.17 10.07
C GLU A 141 39.75 4.74 10.05
N VAL A 142 39.14 4.32 11.16
CA VAL A 142 38.45 3.02 11.23
C VAL A 142 36.99 3.26 11.61
N GLY A 143 36.06 2.73 10.80
CA GLY A 143 34.64 2.66 11.15
C GLY A 143 34.46 1.57 12.21
N VAL A 144 33.89 1.91 13.37
CA VAL A 144 33.72 0.95 14.45
C VAL A 144 32.34 0.33 14.37
N GLY A 145 32.29 -0.98 14.13
CA GLY A 145 31.13 -1.81 14.43
C GLY A 145 30.84 -1.79 15.93
N GLY A 146 29.95 -0.89 16.36
CA GLY A 146 29.05 -1.01 17.51
C GLY A 146 29.59 -1.13 18.95
N ALA A 147 30.85 -1.50 19.21
CA ALA A 147 31.17 -2.02 20.56
C ALA A 147 31.84 -1.05 21.55
N GLN A 148 32.64 -0.07 21.14
CA GLN A 148 33.29 0.86 22.10
C GLN A 148 33.57 2.22 21.45
N VAL A 149 32.73 3.24 21.72
CA VAL A 149 32.99 4.63 21.32
C VAL A 149 32.80 5.55 22.52
N THR A 150 33.91 6.10 23.00
CA THR A 150 33.98 7.13 24.04
C THR A 150 33.50 8.48 23.47
N GLY A 151 32.21 8.77 23.62
CA GLY A 151 31.62 10.09 23.89
C GLY A 151 31.70 11.24 22.86
N SER A 152 32.61 11.26 21.88
CA SER A 152 32.90 12.52 21.15
C SER A 152 32.19 12.71 19.79
N ASN A 153 31.66 11.66 19.14
CA ASN A 153 31.17 11.78 17.75
C ASN A 153 29.83 11.10 17.46
N THR A 154 29.07 10.73 18.49
CA THR A 154 27.78 10.06 18.35
C THR A 154 26.73 11.02 17.80
N ARG A 155 26.10 10.66 16.68
CA ARG A 155 25.04 11.44 16.02
C ARG A 155 23.72 10.70 16.13
N LYS A 156 22.67 11.41 16.54
CA LYS A 156 21.32 10.87 16.69
C LYS A 156 20.38 11.52 15.67
N HIS A 157 19.57 10.69 15.01
CA HIS A 157 18.56 11.12 14.04
C HIS A 157 17.28 10.32 14.20
N ILE A 158 16.13 10.91 13.86
CA ILE A 158 14.87 10.19 13.66
C ILE A 158 14.71 9.92 12.16
N LEU A 159 14.74 8.65 11.76
CA LEU A 159 14.56 8.24 10.38
C LEU A 159 13.10 7.91 10.11
N GLN A 160 12.46 8.66 9.22
CA GLN A 160 11.12 8.34 8.73
C GLN A 160 11.25 7.42 7.52
N VAL A 161 10.81 6.19 7.67
CA VAL A 161 11.05 5.10 6.72
C VAL A 161 9.77 4.33 6.42
N SER A 162 9.70 3.62 5.30
CA SER A 162 8.62 2.65 5.04
C SER A 162 8.75 1.40 5.92
N THR A 163 7.69 0.58 6.03
CA THR A 163 7.74 -0.68 6.78
C THR A 163 8.84 -1.62 6.29
N PHE A 164 9.06 -1.68 4.96
CA PHE A 164 10.13 -2.50 4.38
C PHE A 164 11.51 -1.98 4.77
N GLN A 165 11.73 -0.67 4.65
CA GLN A 165 12.98 -0.05 5.07
C GLN A 165 13.24 -0.27 6.58
N MET A 166 12.21 -0.12 7.43
CA MET A 166 12.32 -0.43 8.85
C MET A 166 12.76 -1.86 9.09
N THR A 167 12.10 -2.82 8.44
CA THR A 167 12.37 -4.25 8.60
C THR A 167 13.82 -4.57 8.24
N ILE A 168 14.33 -3.99 7.15
CA ILE A 168 15.73 -4.11 6.73
C ILE A 168 16.68 -3.49 7.75
N LEU A 169 16.44 -2.24 8.18
CA LEU A 169 17.33 -1.52 9.10
C LEU A 169 17.44 -2.22 10.46
N MET A 170 16.37 -2.84 10.93
CA MET A 170 16.35 -3.56 12.21
C MET A 170 17.27 -4.78 12.24
N LEU A 171 17.62 -5.38 11.08
CA LEU A 171 18.58 -6.49 11.00
C LEU A 171 19.98 -6.07 11.46
N PHE A 172 20.37 -4.84 11.16
CA PHE A 172 21.69 -4.29 11.48
C PHE A 172 21.90 -3.96 12.96
N ASN A 173 20.90 -4.18 13.80
CA ASN A 173 21.09 -4.13 15.25
C ASN A 173 21.86 -5.35 15.79
N ASN A 174 21.77 -6.48 15.10
CA ASN A 174 22.40 -7.74 15.51
C ASN A 174 23.47 -8.21 14.53
N ARG A 175 23.61 -7.54 13.38
CA ARG A 175 24.53 -7.89 12.29
C ARG A 175 25.29 -6.66 11.82
N GLU A 176 26.59 -6.79 11.66
CA GLU A 176 27.43 -5.71 11.11
C GLU A 176 27.23 -5.56 9.60
N LYS A 177 27.11 -6.69 8.89
CA LYS A 177 26.92 -6.78 7.44
C LYS A 177 25.88 -7.84 7.08
N CYS A 178 25.15 -7.62 5.98
CA CYS A 178 24.20 -8.58 5.43
C CYS A 178 24.32 -8.62 3.90
N THR A 179 24.20 -9.78 3.28
CA THR A 179 24.05 -9.90 1.82
C THR A 179 22.62 -9.59 1.38
N PHE A 180 22.40 -9.37 0.08
CA PHE A 180 21.06 -9.21 -0.48
C PHE A 180 20.16 -10.40 -0.15
N GLU A 181 20.70 -11.61 -0.29
CA GLU A 181 20.01 -12.88 -0.04
C GLU A 181 19.66 -13.06 1.43
N ASP A 182 20.56 -12.72 2.35
CA ASP A 182 20.29 -12.77 3.79
C ASP A 182 19.10 -11.88 4.14
N ILE A 183 19.08 -10.65 3.62
CA ILE A 183 18.01 -9.69 3.86
C ILE A 183 16.71 -10.21 3.23
N GLN A 184 16.76 -10.74 2.02
CA GLN A 184 15.58 -11.28 1.34
C GLN A 184 14.97 -12.44 2.14
N GLN A 185 15.78 -13.39 2.57
CA GLN A 185 15.34 -14.58 3.30
C GLN A 185 14.76 -14.22 4.67
N GLU A 186 15.41 -13.33 5.42
CA GLU A 186 14.99 -12.98 6.78
C GLU A 186 13.77 -12.05 6.81
N THR A 187 13.65 -11.16 5.82
CA THR A 187 12.53 -10.23 5.73
C THR A 187 11.34 -10.74 4.92
N ASP A 188 11.51 -11.77 4.09
CA ASP A 188 10.48 -12.31 3.17
C ASP A 188 9.85 -11.22 2.27
N ILE A 189 10.60 -10.15 1.98
CA ILE A 189 10.15 -9.05 1.12
C ILE A 189 10.35 -9.47 -0.35
N PRO A 190 9.34 -9.32 -1.22
CA PRO A 190 9.48 -9.60 -2.65
C PRO A 190 10.63 -8.81 -3.28
N GLU A 191 11.41 -9.48 -4.13
CA GLU A 191 12.66 -8.96 -4.72
C GLU A 191 12.52 -7.53 -5.27
N ARG A 192 11.45 -7.28 -6.03
CA ARG A 192 11.15 -5.96 -6.60
C ARG A 192 11.04 -4.85 -5.54
N GLU A 193 10.37 -5.12 -4.43
CA GLU A 193 10.18 -4.16 -3.35
C GLU A 193 11.44 -4.04 -2.48
N LEU A 194 12.16 -5.16 -2.31
CA LEU A 194 13.44 -5.19 -1.62
C LEU A 194 14.50 -4.33 -2.33
N VAL A 195 14.64 -4.49 -3.64
CA VAL A 195 15.54 -3.68 -4.48
C VAL A 195 15.24 -2.19 -4.32
N ARG A 196 13.96 -1.79 -4.36
CA ARG A 196 13.54 -0.38 -4.19
C ARG A 196 13.89 0.15 -2.80
N ALA A 197 13.64 -0.64 -1.76
CA ALA A 197 13.97 -0.27 -0.39
C ALA A 197 15.49 -0.12 -0.22
N LEU A 198 16.29 -1.10 -0.65
CA LEU A 198 17.75 -1.05 -0.56
C LEU A 198 18.34 0.08 -1.42
N GLN A 199 17.79 0.34 -2.60
CA GLN A 199 18.24 1.45 -3.44
C GLN A 199 18.03 2.81 -2.74
N SER A 200 16.91 3.00 -2.05
CA SER A 200 16.69 4.23 -1.26
C SER A 200 17.63 4.36 -0.05
N LEU A 201 17.97 3.24 0.60
CA LEU A 201 18.81 3.22 1.80
C LEU A 201 20.31 3.33 1.49
N ALA A 202 20.78 2.79 0.36
CA ALA A 202 22.21 2.71 0.02
C ALA A 202 22.64 3.55 -1.19
N CYS A 203 21.75 3.72 -2.18
CA CYS A 203 22.09 4.36 -3.46
C CYS A 203 21.41 5.72 -3.67
N GLY A 204 20.61 6.18 -2.70
CA GLY A 204 19.83 7.43 -2.76
C GLY A 204 20.67 8.71 -2.72
N LYS A 205 20.08 9.83 -2.28
CA LYS A 205 20.84 11.07 -2.05
C LYS A 205 21.85 10.86 -0.92
N PRO A 206 23.06 11.45 -0.95
CA PRO A 206 24.03 11.29 0.14
C PRO A 206 23.46 11.59 1.53
N THR A 207 22.54 12.55 1.63
CA THR A 207 21.82 12.92 2.87
C THR A 207 20.75 11.92 3.33
N GLN A 208 20.56 10.82 2.61
CA GLN A 208 19.60 9.74 2.90
C GLN A 208 20.25 8.35 2.91
N ARG A 209 21.55 8.25 2.58
CA ARG A 209 22.29 6.98 2.52
C ARG A 209 22.67 6.50 3.92
N VAL A 210 21.76 5.81 4.57
CA VAL A 210 21.98 5.23 5.90
C VAL A 210 22.71 3.88 5.84
N LEU A 211 22.76 3.25 4.66
CA LEU A 211 23.55 2.06 4.39
C LEU A 211 24.64 2.35 3.35
N THR A 212 25.74 1.60 3.41
CA THR A 212 26.74 1.46 2.34
C THR A 212 26.56 0.12 1.64
N LYS A 213 27.04 0.04 0.40
CA LYS A 213 26.93 -1.16 -0.45
C LYS A 213 28.26 -1.49 -1.10
N GLU A 214 28.58 -2.77 -1.15
CA GLU A 214 29.72 -3.33 -1.86
C GLU A 214 29.27 -4.43 -2.83
N PRO A 215 29.68 -4.38 -4.11
CA PRO A 215 30.42 -3.32 -4.80
C PRO A 215 29.63 -2.00 -4.92
N LYS A 216 30.35 -0.88 -5.07
CA LYS A 216 29.76 0.45 -5.26
C LYS A 216 29.19 0.57 -6.67
N SER A 217 27.87 0.46 -6.80
CA SER A 217 27.12 0.67 -8.05
C SER A 217 25.75 1.26 -7.74
N LYS A 218 25.02 1.71 -8.78
CA LYS A 218 23.63 2.19 -8.63
C LYS A 218 22.59 1.07 -8.60
N GLU A 219 23.02 -0.13 -8.96
CA GLU A 219 22.18 -1.32 -9.11
C GLU A 219 22.25 -2.18 -7.85
N ILE A 220 21.16 -2.89 -7.59
CA ILE A 220 21.04 -3.84 -6.49
C ILE A 220 20.89 -5.22 -7.14
N GLU A 221 21.80 -6.12 -6.81
CA GLU A 221 21.93 -7.45 -7.39
C GLU A 221 22.25 -8.43 -6.26
N ASN A 222 22.09 -9.71 -6.58
CA ASN A 222 22.49 -10.82 -5.74
C ASN A 222 24.00 -10.75 -5.41
N GLY A 223 24.37 -11.14 -4.19
CA GLY A 223 25.74 -11.07 -3.67
C GLY A 223 26.19 -9.68 -3.22
N HIS A 224 25.40 -8.62 -3.44
CA HIS A 224 25.72 -7.30 -2.88
C HIS A 224 25.68 -7.34 -1.35
N VAL A 225 26.71 -6.78 -0.72
CA VAL A 225 26.84 -6.69 0.74
C VAL A 225 26.47 -5.29 1.19
N PHE A 226 25.69 -5.22 2.27
CA PHE A 226 25.23 -3.98 2.88
C PHE A 226 25.77 -3.87 4.30
N THR A 227 26.14 -2.65 4.69
CA THR A 227 26.62 -2.29 6.04
C THR A 227 26.05 -0.95 6.46
N VAL A 228 26.01 -0.66 7.75
CA VAL A 228 25.57 0.66 8.25
C VAL A 228 26.58 1.74 7.84
N ASN A 229 26.08 2.88 7.35
CA ASN A 229 26.91 4.03 7.04
C ASN A 229 27.14 4.88 8.30
N ASP A 230 28.13 4.55 9.13
CA ASP A 230 28.46 5.36 10.31
C ASP A 230 28.95 6.79 9.99
N GLN A 231 29.33 7.05 8.72
CA GLN A 231 29.67 8.40 8.25
C GLN A 231 28.43 9.23 7.88
N PHE A 232 27.22 8.68 8.00
CA PHE A 232 25.99 9.38 7.69
C PHE A 232 25.89 10.72 8.45
N THR A 233 25.50 11.75 7.71
CA THR A 233 25.24 13.10 8.24
C THR A 233 24.01 13.70 7.59
N SER A 234 23.25 14.44 8.40
CA SER A 234 22.13 15.25 7.92
C SER A 234 22.07 16.55 8.70
N LYS A 235 21.67 17.64 8.02
CA LYS A 235 21.35 18.91 8.68
C LYS A 235 20.06 18.84 9.50
N LEU A 236 19.21 17.85 9.22
CA LEU A 236 17.93 17.67 9.87
C LEU A 236 18.02 16.57 10.94
N HIS A 237 17.50 16.85 12.13
CA HIS A 237 17.36 15.84 13.18
C HIS A 237 16.39 14.73 12.74
N ARG A 238 15.28 15.10 12.09
CA ARG A 238 14.31 14.16 11.50
C ARG A 238 14.54 14.06 10.00
N VAL A 239 14.90 12.89 9.51
CA VAL A 239 15.27 12.63 8.13
C VAL A 239 14.25 11.71 7.47
N LYS A 240 13.57 12.21 6.44
CA LYS A 240 12.66 11.39 5.64
C LYS A 240 13.44 10.65 4.55
N ILE A 241 13.49 9.33 4.64
CA ILE A 241 14.07 8.48 3.59
C ILE A 241 12.96 8.21 2.58
N GLN A 242 13.01 8.93 1.47
CA GLN A 242 12.03 8.72 0.39
C GLN A 242 12.35 7.40 -0.30
N THR A 243 11.37 6.50 -0.36
CA THR A 243 11.42 5.35 -1.26
C THR A 243 11.65 5.86 -2.67
N VAL A 244 12.56 5.21 -3.41
CA VAL A 244 12.80 5.55 -4.81
C VAL A 244 11.48 5.31 -5.55
N ALA A 245 10.80 6.39 -5.91
CA ALA A 245 9.66 6.31 -6.80
C ALA A 245 10.14 5.61 -8.07
N ALA A 246 9.36 4.66 -8.58
CA ALA A 246 9.62 4.13 -9.91
C ALA A 246 9.79 5.35 -10.84
N LYS A 247 10.95 5.47 -11.50
CA LYS A 247 11.20 6.53 -12.51
C LYS A 247 10.21 6.46 -13.69
N GLN A 248 9.30 5.49 -13.67
CA GLN A 248 8.10 5.39 -14.46
C GLN A 248 6.94 5.49 -13.47
N GLY A 249 6.25 6.64 -13.43
CA GLY A 249 5.10 6.85 -12.54
C GLY A 249 4.09 5.72 -12.70
N GLU A 250 3.47 5.25 -11.60
CA GLU A 250 2.65 4.02 -11.53
C GLU A 250 3.22 2.92 -12.43
N SER A 251 4.02 2.01 -11.87
CA SER A 251 4.67 0.97 -12.67
C SER A 251 3.71 0.40 -13.72
N ASP A 252 4.13 0.35 -14.99
CA ASP A 252 3.34 -0.10 -16.15
C ASP A 252 2.34 -1.25 -15.83
N PRO A 253 2.70 -2.28 -15.04
CA PRO A 253 1.76 -3.31 -14.57
C PRO A 253 0.59 -2.83 -13.69
N GLU A 254 0.81 -1.95 -12.69
CA GLU A 254 -0.24 -1.46 -11.78
C GLU A 254 -1.26 -0.59 -12.53
N ARG A 255 -0.77 0.25 -13.46
CA ARG A 255 -1.62 1.09 -14.31
C ARG A 255 -2.44 0.24 -15.28
N LYS A 256 -1.83 -0.81 -15.83
CA LYS A 256 -2.50 -1.79 -16.70
C LYS A 256 -3.56 -2.59 -15.93
N GLU A 257 -3.25 -3.07 -14.73
CA GLU A 257 -4.21 -3.78 -13.85
C GLU A 257 -5.40 -2.87 -13.50
N THR A 258 -5.14 -1.62 -13.12
CA THR A 258 -6.20 -0.64 -12.81
C THR A 258 -7.09 -0.41 -14.01
N ARG A 259 -6.52 -0.21 -15.19
CA ARG A 259 -7.29 -0.01 -16.43
C ARG A 259 -8.11 -1.24 -16.80
N GLN A 260 -7.52 -2.43 -16.66
CA GLN A 260 -8.20 -3.70 -16.91
C GLN A 260 -9.42 -3.87 -15.99
N LYS A 261 -9.26 -3.56 -14.70
CA LYS A 261 -10.35 -3.62 -13.72
C LYS A 261 -11.47 -2.64 -14.03
N VAL A 262 -11.15 -1.41 -14.45
CA VAL A 262 -12.15 -0.43 -14.92
C VAL A 262 -12.90 -0.95 -16.14
N ASP A 263 -12.20 -1.56 -17.10
CA ASP A 263 -12.82 -2.12 -18.29
C ASP A 263 -13.68 -3.35 -17.97
N ASP A 264 -13.31 -4.15 -16.96
CA ASP A 264 -14.11 -5.27 -16.47
C ASP A 264 -15.37 -4.79 -15.74
N ASP A 265 -15.28 -3.77 -14.87
CA ASP A 265 -16.44 -3.16 -14.22
C ASP A 265 -17.43 -2.61 -15.27
N ARG A 266 -16.92 -1.93 -16.30
CA ARG A 266 -17.75 -1.43 -17.41
C ARG A 266 -18.48 -2.53 -18.15
N LYS A 267 -17.90 -3.73 -18.31
CA LYS A 267 -18.58 -4.87 -18.94
C LYS A 267 -19.81 -5.27 -18.12
N HIS A 268 -19.68 -5.37 -16.80
CA HIS A 268 -20.79 -5.70 -15.90
C HIS A 268 -21.87 -4.62 -15.92
N GLU A 269 -21.50 -3.33 -15.95
CA GLU A 269 -22.48 -2.23 -16.05
C GLU A 269 -23.28 -2.28 -17.37
N ILE A 270 -22.63 -2.59 -18.49
CA ILE A 270 -23.29 -2.76 -19.79
C ILE A 270 -24.26 -3.94 -19.75
N GLU A 271 -23.84 -5.09 -19.24
CA GLU A 271 -24.69 -6.28 -19.12
C GLU A 271 -25.92 -6.00 -18.25
N ALA A 272 -25.73 -5.35 -17.10
CA ALA A 272 -26.84 -4.96 -16.22
C ALA A 272 -27.81 -3.98 -16.89
N ALA A 273 -27.31 -3.02 -17.68
CA ALA A 273 -28.14 -2.10 -18.45
C ALA A 273 -28.97 -2.84 -19.51
N ILE A 274 -28.34 -3.73 -20.28
CA ILE A 274 -29.03 -4.55 -21.29
C ILE A 274 -30.15 -5.38 -20.64
N VAL A 275 -29.86 -6.08 -19.54
CA VAL A 275 -30.85 -6.91 -18.84
C VAL A 275 -32.00 -6.07 -18.30
N ARG A 276 -31.74 -4.88 -17.70
CA ARG A 276 -32.79 -3.99 -17.22
C ARG A 276 -33.72 -3.52 -18.36
N ILE A 277 -33.16 -3.11 -19.50
CA ILE A 277 -33.93 -2.66 -20.66
C ILE A 277 -34.77 -3.81 -21.22
N MET A 278 -34.14 -4.96 -21.48
CA MET A 278 -34.80 -6.13 -22.08
C MET A 278 -35.85 -6.76 -21.16
N LYS A 279 -35.62 -6.77 -19.84
CA LYS A 279 -36.60 -7.26 -18.86
C LYS A 279 -37.90 -6.44 -18.88
N SER A 280 -37.79 -5.12 -19.07
CA SER A 280 -38.93 -4.20 -19.17
C SER A 280 -39.63 -4.28 -20.53
N ARG A 281 -38.85 -4.26 -21.61
CA ARG A 281 -39.38 -4.14 -22.99
C ARG A 281 -39.76 -5.48 -23.62
N LYS A 282 -39.24 -6.59 -23.09
CA LYS A 282 -39.43 -7.99 -23.52
C LYS A 282 -38.95 -8.34 -24.93
N LYS A 283 -39.10 -7.43 -25.91
CA LYS A 283 -38.66 -7.59 -27.30
C LYS A 283 -38.11 -6.27 -27.83
N MET A 284 -36.96 -6.29 -28.50
CA MET A 284 -36.31 -5.07 -29.01
C MET A 284 -35.41 -5.32 -30.22
N GLN A 285 -35.38 -4.38 -31.16
CA GLN A 285 -34.44 -4.39 -32.28
C GLN A 285 -33.02 -4.00 -31.84
N HIS A 286 -32.00 -4.57 -32.50
CA HIS A 286 -30.59 -4.39 -32.15
C HIS A 286 -30.16 -2.93 -32.09
N ASN A 287 -30.44 -2.14 -33.12
CA ASN A 287 -30.01 -0.74 -33.18
C ASN A 287 -30.67 0.11 -32.09
N VAL A 288 -31.94 -0.20 -31.77
CA VAL A 288 -32.70 0.48 -30.71
C VAL A 288 -32.11 0.12 -29.34
N LEU A 289 -31.82 -1.15 -29.11
CA LEU A 289 -31.18 -1.61 -27.87
C LEU A 289 -29.80 -0.98 -27.67
N VAL A 290 -28.97 -0.94 -28.71
CA VAL A 290 -27.65 -0.31 -28.65
C VAL A 290 -27.77 1.19 -28.32
N ALA A 291 -28.71 1.90 -28.94
CA ALA A 291 -28.96 3.30 -28.66
C ALA A 291 -29.45 3.54 -27.22
N GLU A 292 -30.41 2.75 -26.73
CA GLU A 292 -30.98 2.89 -25.38
C GLU A 292 -29.94 2.56 -24.29
N VAL A 293 -29.11 1.53 -24.49
CA VAL A 293 -27.99 1.20 -23.60
C VAL A 293 -26.96 2.34 -23.58
N THR A 294 -26.60 2.89 -24.75
CA THR A 294 -25.65 4.00 -24.85
C THR A 294 -26.19 5.24 -24.13
N GLN A 295 -27.46 5.56 -24.32
CA GLN A 295 -28.12 6.69 -23.68
C GLN A 295 -28.20 6.52 -22.15
N GLN A 296 -28.52 5.32 -21.66
CA GLN A 296 -28.60 5.04 -20.22
C GLN A 296 -27.23 5.16 -19.53
N LEU A 297 -26.15 4.77 -20.21
CA LEU A 297 -24.80 4.78 -19.64
C LEU A 297 -24.04 6.08 -19.87
N ARG A 298 -24.52 6.97 -20.74
CA ARG A 298 -23.85 8.22 -21.16
C ARG A 298 -23.37 9.11 -20.01
N ALA A 299 -24.11 9.15 -18.90
CA ALA A 299 -23.74 9.91 -17.72
C ALA A 299 -22.49 9.38 -16.99
N ARG A 300 -22.10 8.12 -17.24
CA ARG A 300 -20.95 7.45 -16.62
C ARG A 300 -19.80 7.25 -17.60
N PHE A 301 -20.11 6.75 -18.79
CA PHE A 301 -19.14 6.56 -19.87
C PHE A 301 -19.88 6.34 -21.20
N LEU A 302 -19.15 6.46 -22.31
CA LEU A 302 -19.69 6.22 -23.65
C LEU A 302 -19.27 4.81 -24.16
N PRO A 303 -20.11 3.77 -24.01
CA PRO A 303 -19.80 2.44 -24.52
C PRO A 303 -19.73 2.42 -26.04
N SER A 304 -18.76 1.72 -26.62
CA SER A 304 -18.73 1.52 -28.07
C SER A 304 -19.78 0.49 -28.50
N PRO A 305 -20.41 0.66 -29.68
CA PRO A 305 -21.38 -0.32 -30.21
C PRO A 305 -20.81 -1.74 -30.31
N VAL A 306 -19.51 -1.87 -30.59
CA VAL A 306 -18.80 -3.16 -30.68
C VAL A 306 -18.78 -3.87 -29.33
N VAL A 307 -18.54 -3.15 -28.23
CA VAL A 307 -18.53 -3.73 -26.88
C VAL A 307 -19.94 -4.14 -26.48
N ILE A 308 -20.95 -3.30 -26.74
CA ILE A 308 -22.36 -3.64 -26.45
C ILE A 308 -22.77 -4.91 -27.20
N LYS A 309 -22.45 -5.01 -28.50
CA LYS A 309 -22.71 -6.22 -29.29
C LYS A 309 -22.07 -7.45 -28.65
N LYS A 310 -20.79 -7.39 -28.26
CA LYS A 310 -20.10 -8.50 -27.60
C LYS A 310 -20.77 -8.90 -26.28
N ARG A 311 -21.35 -7.95 -25.53
CA ARG A 311 -22.09 -8.23 -24.29
C ARG A 311 -23.45 -8.89 -24.56
N ILE A 312 -24.15 -8.48 -25.62
CA ILE A 312 -25.41 -9.11 -26.05
C ILE A 312 -25.16 -10.59 -26.41
N GLU A 313 -24.12 -10.91 -27.18
CA GLU A 313 -23.79 -12.30 -27.52
C GLU A 313 -23.54 -13.14 -26.26
N GLY A 314 -22.75 -12.63 -25.30
CA GLY A 314 -22.51 -13.33 -24.04
C GLY A 314 -23.73 -13.45 -23.12
N LEU A 315 -24.78 -12.63 -23.31
CA LEU A 315 -26.07 -12.79 -22.63
C LEU A 315 -26.97 -13.80 -23.34
N ILE A 316 -26.81 -13.99 -24.66
CA ILE A 316 -27.48 -15.05 -25.42
C ILE A 316 -26.90 -16.42 -25.05
N GLU A 317 -25.57 -16.53 -24.99
CA GLU A 317 -24.88 -17.76 -24.55
C GLU A 317 -25.27 -18.20 -23.14
N ARG A 318 -25.62 -17.25 -22.27
CA ARG A 318 -26.10 -17.49 -20.89
C ARG A 318 -27.63 -17.56 -20.79
N GLU A 319 -28.34 -17.64 -21.91
CA GLU A 319 -29.80 -17.80 -21.99
C GLU A 319 -30.61 -16.68 -21.31
N TYR A 320 -30.03 -15.47 -21.15
CA TYR A 320 -30.78 -14.29 -20.71
C TYR A 320 -31.53 -13.62 -21.86
N LEU A 321 -31.03 -13.75 -23.09
CA LEU A 321 -31.60 -13.22 -24.32
C LEU A 321 -31.66 -14.30 -25.40
N ALA A 322 -32.63 -14.19 -26.31
CA ALA A 322 -32.72 -15.03 -27.50
C ALA A 322 -33.01 -14.17 -28.74
N ARG A 323 -32.46 -14.58 -29.89
CA ARG A 323 -32.85 -13.99 -31.19
C ARG A 323 -34.19 -14.56 -31.61
N THR A 324 -35.05 -13.73 -32.22
CA THR A 324 -36.31 -14.27 -32.74
C THR A 324 -36.05 -15.13 -33.99
N PRO A 325 -36.88 -16.15 -34.25
CA PRO A 325 -36.70 -17.01 -35.41
C PRO A 325 -36.93 -16.27 -36.74
N GLU A 326 -37.72 -15.19 -36.73
CA GLU A 326 -38.05 -14.41 -37.94
C GLU A 326 -36.97 -13.39 -38.30
N ASP A 327 -36.31 -12.77 -37.32
CA ASP A 327 -35.29 -11.75 -37.55
C ASP A 327 -34.18 -11.80 -36.50
N ARG A 328 -32.96 -12.13 -36.94
CA ARG A 328 -31.76 -12.16 -36.10
C ARG A 328 -31.36 -10.81 -35.51
N LYS A 329 -31.92 -9.70 -36.02
CA LYS A 329 -31.73 -8.35 -35.49
C LYS A 329 -32.72 -8.01 -34.37
N VAL A 330 -33.62 -8.91 -34.01
CA VAL A 330 -34.58 -8.73 -32.92
C VAL A 330 -34.24 -9.68 -31.77
N TYR A 331 -34.16 -9.13 -30.57
CA TYR A 331 -33.91 -9.89 -29.34
C TYR A 331 -35.16 -9.99 -28.50
N THR A 332 -35.27 -11.08 -27.75
CA THR A 332 -36.31 -11.34 -26.74
C THR A 332 -35.65 -11.69 -25.41
N TYR A 333 -36.27 -11.27 -24.32
CA TYR A 333 -35.84 -11.62 -22.97
C TYR A 333 -36.42 -12.98 -22.57
N VAL A 334 -35.57 -13.90 -22.10
CA VAL A 334 -35.93 -15.32 -21.87
C VAL A 334 -35.77 -15.79 -20.42
N ALA A 335 -35.22 -14.95 -19.54
CA ALA A 335 -35.02 -15.26 -18.12
C ALA A 335 -36.13 -14.75 -17.19
#